data_AF-A0A8C8DM28-F1
#
_entry.id   AF-A0A8C8DM28-F1
#
_cell.length_a   1.000
_cell.length_b   1.000
_cell.length_c   1.000
_cell.angle_alpha   90.00
_cell.angle_beta   90.00
_cell.angle_gamma   90.00
#
_symmetry.space_group_name_H-M   'P 1'
#
loop_
_entity.id
_entity.type
_entity.pdbx_description
1 polymer ?
#
loop_
_entity_poly.entity_id
_entity_poly.type
_entity_poly.pdbx_seq_one_letter_code
_entity_poly.pdbx_strand_id
1 'polypeptide(L)'
;MSPWVVMDSFSFKMFVSLVWKSKIERMKGELHLLDAEGKQRNKHTFFVDSKNEVETFDLANHLNVPPELLDRVYNRPTLQTLETKSIKGAVEPGSIKKLARERKHQYRILSQRIDREKKMFIISQKIQTRKDLQLKAKNKKLVESRATCWCENQWDPPSQK
;
A
#
# COMPACT_ATOMS: atom_id res chain seq x y z
N MET A 1 -16.66 41.78 2.93
CA MET A 1 -15.28 41.26 2.82
C MET A 1 -15.37 39.74 2.86
N SER A 2 -15.01 39.07 1.77
CA SER A 2 -15.25 37.64 1.61
C SER A 2 -14.34 36.81 2.53
N PRO A 3 -14.86 35.81 3.28
CA PRO A 3 -14.10 35.02 4.27
C PRO A 3 -13.11 34.00 3.69
N TRP A 4 -12.68 34.18 2.43
CA TRP A 4 -11.72 33.28 1.80
C TRP A 4 -10.31 33.73 2.20
N VAL A 5 -9.98 33.45 3.47
CA VAL A 5 -8.60 33.45 3.94
C VAL A 5 -7.81 32.55 2.99
N VAL A 6 -6.89 33.15 2.26
CA VAL A 6 -5.94 32.49 1.38
C VAL A 6 -5.24 31.42 2.22
N MET A 7 -5.61 30.15 2.01
CA MET A 7 -4.88 29.04 2.61
C MET A 7 -3.42 29.20 2.23
N ASP A 8 -2.54 29.23 3.23
CA ASP A 8 -1.12 29.27 2.97
C ASP A 8 -0.71 28.00 2.18
N SER A 9 0.37 28.12 1.40
CA SER A 9 0.78 27.01 0.52
C SER A 9 1.09 25.72 1.29
N PHE A 10 1.34 25.82 2.60
CA PHE A 10 1.55 24.68 3.48
C PHE A 10 0.25 23.95 3.81
N SER A 11 -0.76 24.67 4.31
CA SER A 11 -2.08 24.13 4.66
C SER A 11 -2.76 23.53 3.43
N PHE A 12 -2.61 24.17 2.27
CA PHE A 12 -3.10 23.62 1.01
C PHE A 12 -2.42 22.29 0.66
N LYS A 13 -1.07 22.21 0.72
CA LYS A 13 -0.33 20.97 0.43
C LYS A 13 -0.66 19.85 1.42
N MET A 14 -0.83 20.18 2.69
CA MET A 14 -1.20 19.24 3.74
C MET A 14 -2.63 18.72 3.54
N PHE A 15 -3.58 19.59 3.22
CA PHE A 15 -4.95 19.22 2.86
C PHE A 15 -4.98 18.29 1.65
N VAL A 16 -4.26 18.64 0.57
CA VAL A 16 -4.14 17.79 -0.62
C VAL A 16 -3.54 16.43 -0.25
N SER A 17 -2.50 16.37 0.59
CA SER A 17 -1.93 15.10 1.04
C SER A 17 -2.96 14.23 1.78
N LEU A 18 -3.80 14.81 2.64
CA LEU A 18 -4.83 14.09 3.37
C LEU A 18 -5.91 13.52 2.43
N VAL A 19 -6.41 14.34 1.50
CA VAL A 19 -7.40 13.91 0.50
C VAL A 19 -6.86 12.77 -0.37
N TRP A 20 -5.59 12.86 -0.76
CA TRP A 20 -4.94 11.82 -1.56
C TRP A 20 -4.78 10.50 -0.80
N LYS A 21 -4.43 10.55 0.50
CA LYS A 21 -4.37 9.36 1.36
C LYS A 21 -5.71 8.64 1.41
N SER A 22 -6.81 9.34 1.70
CA SER A 22 -8.15 8.74 1.74
C SER A 22 -8.53 8.12 0.40
N LYS A 23 -8.16 8.76 -0.72
CA LYS A 23 -8.43 8.23 -2.06
C LYS A 23 -7.60 7.00 -2.40
N ILE A 24 -6.37 6.90 -1.87
CA ILE A 24 -5.53 5.70 -1.99
C ILE A 24 -6.13 4.56 -1.18
N GLU A 25 -6.56 4.79 0.06
CA GLU A 25 -7.17 3.75 0.89
C GLU A 25 -8.47 3.19 0.27
N ARG A 26 -9.31 4.08 -0.26
CA ARG A 26 -10.51 3.62 -1.01
C ARG A 26 -10.14 2.75 -2.21
N MET A 27 -9.14 3.17 -2.99
CA MET A 27 -8.67 2.44 -4.17
C MET A 27 -8.02 1.09 -3.79
N LYS A 28 -7.30 1.01 -2.67
CA LYS A 28 -6.78 -0.26 -2.14
C LYS A 28 -7.89 -1.23 -1.78
N GLY A 29 -8.95 -0.74 -1.13
CA GLY A 29 -10.13 -1.54 -0.80
C GLY A 29 -10.84 -2.09 -2.03
N GLU A 30 -10.95 -1.27 -3.09
CA GLU A 30 -11.56 -1.67 -4.37
C GLU A 30 -10.72 -2.71 -5.14
N LEU A 31 -9.38 -2.67 -5.06
CA LEU A 31 -8.50 -3.47 -5.93
C LEU A 31 -8.15 -4.86 -5.38
N HIS A 32 -8.49 -5.16 -4.11
CA HIS A 32 -8.25 -6.42 -3.36
C HIS A 32 -6.78 -6.91 -3.28
N LEU A 33 -5.85 -6.33 -4.04
CA LEU A 33 -4.41 -6.53 -4.01
C LEU A 33 -3.98 -8.02 -4.07
N LEU A 34 -4.77 -8.86 -4.73
CA LEU A 34 -4.53 -10.30 -4.83
C LEU A 34 -3.35 -10.62 -5.76
N ASP A 35 -3.24 -9.88 -6.87
CA ASP A 35 -2.23 -10.06 -7.92
C ASP A 35 -1.06 -9.05 -7.80
N ALA A 36 -0.92 -8.37 -6.67
CA ALA A 36 0.11 -7.35 -6.50
C ALA A 36 1.51 -7.98 -6.37
N GLU A 37 2.43 -7.57 -7.24
CA GLU A 37 3.85 -7.92 -7.15
C GLU A 37 4.44 -7.41 -5.83
N GLY A 38 5.13 -8.29 -5.08
CA GLY A 38 5.71 -7.95 -3.77
C GLY A 38 4.85 -8.28 -2.55
N LYS A 39 3.72 -8.98 -2.73
CA LYS A 39 2.96 -9.54 -1.59
C LYS A 39 3.81 -10.57 -0.83
N GLN A 40 3.73 -10.53 0.50
CA GLN A 40 4.34 -11.57 1.34
C GLN A 40 3.71 -12.92 1.02
N ARG A 41 4.55 -13.92 0.71
CA ARG A 41 4.09 -15.30 0.46
C ARG A 41 3.53 -15.85 1.77
N ASN A 42 2.24 -16.18 1.78
CA ASN A 42 1.62 -16.80 2.94
C ASN A 42 2.05 -18.26 3.05
N LYS A 43 2.29 -18.74 4.27
CA LYS A 43 2.59 -20.14 4.56
C LYS A 43 1.32 -20.83 5.02
N HIS A 44 0.93 -21.90 4.34
CA HIS A 44 -0.20 -22.74 4.75
C HIS A 44 0.34 -24.08 5.23
N THR A 45 0.06 -24.44 6.48
CA THR A 45 0.51 -25.67 7.13
C THR A 45 -0.66 -26.64 7.24
N PHE A 46 -0.51 -27.83 6.69
CA PHE A 46 -1.47 -28.92 6.86
C PHE A 46 -1.08 -29.76 8.08
N PHE A 47 -2.07 -30.11 8.88
CA PHE A 47 -1.92 -31.04 9.99
C PHE A 47 -2.47 -32.38 9.56
N VAL A 48 -1.72 -33.43 9.85
CA VAL A 48 -1.96 -34.80 9.41
C VAL A 48 -1.73 -35.69 10.62
N ASP A 49 -2.56 -36.72 10.79
CA ASP A 49 -2.60 -37.51 12.02
C ASP A 49 -1.51 -38.59 12.07
N SER A 50 -1.17 -39.18 10.91
CA SER A 50 -0.18 -40.25 10.82
C SER A 50 1.12 -39.81 10.15
N LYS A 51 2.25 -40.34 10.62
CA LYS A 51 3.56 -40.12 9.99
C LYS A 51 3.62 -40.67 8.56
N ASN A 52 2.92 -41.76 8.27
CA ASN A 52 2.90 -42.35 6.94
C ASN A 52 2.17 -41.44 5.94
N GLU A 53 1.12 -40.75 6.38
CA GLU A 53 0.37 -39.82 5.55
C GLU A 53 1.19 -38.57 5.21
N VAL A 54 2.15 -38.18 6.06
CA VAL A 54 3.09 -37.09 5.77
C VAL A 54 3.99 -37.42 4.57
N GLU A 55 4.43 -38.68 4.44
CA GLU A 55 5.31 -39.11 3.36
C GLU A 55 4.59 -39.21 2.01
N THR A 56 3.31 -39.59 2.02
CA THR A 56 2.48 -39.75 0.80
C THR A 56 1.55 -38.57 0.54
N PHE A 57 1.73 -37.44 1.23
CA PHE A 57 0.80 -36.32 1.17
C PHE A 57 0.82 -35.64 -0.22
N ASP A 58 -0.29 -35.76 -0.95
CA ASP A 58 -0.51 -35.00 -2.19
C ASP A 58 -1.58 -33.93 -2.01
N LEU A 59 -1.21 -32.70 -2.32
CA LEU A 59 -2.04 -31.52 -2.16
C LEU A 59 -3.21 -31.49 -3.14
N ALA A 60 -3.02 -31.95 -4.39
CA ALA A 60 -4.07 -31.97 -5.41
C ALA A 60 -5.20 -32.90 -4.99
N ASN A 61 -4.84 -34.12 -4.62
CA ASN A 61 -5.77 -35.14 -4.16
C ASN A 61 -6.45 -34.74 -2.84
N HIS A 62 -5.70 -34.21 -1.87
CA HIS A 62 -6.25 -33.79 -0.59
C HIS A 62 -7.30 -32.67 -0.74
N LEU A 63 -7.06 -31.70 -1.62
CA LEU A 63 -8.02 -30.61 -1.87
C LEU A 63 -9.08 -30.94 -2.93
N ASN A 64 -8.91 -32.06 -3.66
CA ASN A 64 -9.71 -32.43 -4.82
C ASN A 64 -9.76 -31.30 -5.89
N VAL A 65 -8.58 -30.73 -6.17
CA VAL A 65 -8.38 -29.58 -7.07
C VAL A 65 -7.39 -29.99 -8.17
N PRO A 66 -7.60 -29.60 -9.44
CA PRO A 66 -6.65 -29.88 -10.50
C PRO A 66 -5.29 -29.20 -10.24
N PRO A 67 -4.16 -29.83 -10.62
CA PRO A 67 -2.83 -29.35 -10.29
C PRO A 67 -2.55 -27.93 -10.82
N GLU A 68 -3.15 -27.54 -11.95
CA GLU A 68 -3.03 -26.22 -12.55
C GLU A 68 -3.54 -25.06 -11.68
N LEU A 69 -4.43 -25.34 -10.73
CA LEU A 69 -5.04 -24.33 -9.86
C LEU A 69 -4.34 -24.24 -8.49
N LEU A 70 -3.38 -25.12 -8.21
CA LEU A 70 -2.65 -25.12 -6.93
C LEU A 70 -1.79 -23.88 -6.72
N ASP A 71 -1.29 -23.27 -7.81
CA ASP A 71 -0.48 -22.05 -7.74
C ASP A 71 -1.27 -20.83 -7.24
N ARG A 72 -2.59 -20.82 -7.42
CA ARG A 72 -3.45 -19.69 -7.04
C ARG A 72 -3.71 -19.71 -5.55
N VAL A 73 -3.70 -18.59 -4.84
CA VAL A 73 -3.98 -18.59 -3.39
C VAL A 73 -5.48 -18.59 -3.06
N TYR A 74 -6.29 -18.06 -3.96
CA TYR A 74 -7.72 -17.86 -3.76
C TYR A 74 -8.50 -18.50 -4.90
N ASN A 75 -9.79 -18.79 -4.65
CA ASN A 75 -10.72 -19.33 -5.63
C ASN A 75 -10.19 -20.59 -6.33
N ARG A 76 -9.96 -21.66 -5.54
CA ARG A 76 -9.59 -23.00 -6.00
C ARG A 76 -10.86 -23.89 -6.03
N PRO A 77 -11.63 -23.92 -7.13
CA PRO A 77 -12.78 -24.79 -7.24
C PRO A 77 -12.37 -26.27 -7.23
N THR A 78 -13.19 -27.11 -6.58
CA THR A 78 -13.04 -28.57 -6.60
C THR A 78 -13.48 -29.14 -7.96
N LEU A 79 -13.05 -30.37 -8.29
CA LEU A 79 -13.46 -31.04 -9.53
C LEU A 79 -14.98 -31.12 -9.68
N GLN A 80 -15.69 -31.50 -8.62
CA GLN A 80 -17.17 -31.52 -8.61
C GLN A 80 -17.78 -30.14 -8.88
N THR A 81 -17.15 -29.07 -8.38
CA THR A 81 -17.60 -27.69 -8.61
C THR A 81 -17.44 -27.28 -10.07
N LEU A 82 -16.35 -27.70 -10.72
CA LEU A 82 -16.10 -27.44 -12.14
C LEU A 82 -17.10 -28.16 -13.04
N GLU A 83 -17.52 -29.37 -12.67
CA GLU A 83 -18.55 -30.13 -13.39
C GLU A 83 -19.95 -29.51 -13.22
N THR A 84 -20.28 -29.07 -12.00
CA THR A 84 -21.65 -28.65 -11.67
C THR A 84 -21.94 -27.19 -12.05
N LYS A 85 -20.94 -26.29 -11.95
CA LYS A 85 -21.16 -24.85 -12.04
C LYS A 85 -20.65 -24.27 -13.35
N SER A 86 -21.47 -23.43 -13.97
CA SER A 86 -21.05 -22.60 -15.10
C SER A 86 -20.28 -21.36 -14.64
N ILE A 87 -19.40 -20.87 -15.51
CA ILE A 87 -18.61 -19.66 -15.27
C ILE A 87 -19.55 -18.45 -15.25
N LYS A 88 -19.58 -17.72 -14.14
CA LYS A 88 -20.29 -16.44 -14.03
C LYS A 88 -19.37 -15.31 -14.46
N GLY A 89 -19.66 -14.66 -15.59
CA GLY A 89 -18.94 -13.49 -16.06
C GLY A 89 -18.55 -13.55 -17.52
N ALA A 90 -17.48 -12.84 -17.88
CA ALA A 90 -17.03 -12.71 -19.25
C ALA A 90 -16.23 -13.97 -19.67
N VAL A 91 -16.79 -14.75 -20.60
CA VAL A 91 -16.20 -16.01 -21.09
C VAL A 91 -15.37 -15.78 -22.36
N GLU A 92 -15.72 -14.75 -23.13
CA GLU A 92 -15.07 -14.45 -24.41
C GLU A 92 -13.59 -14.06 -24.22
N PRO A 93 -12.65 -14.64 -24.99
CA PRO A 93 -11.21 -14.40 -24.80
C PRO A 93 -10.83 -12.92 -24.98
N GLY A 94 -11.52 -12.20 -25.86
CA GLY A 94 -11.34 -10.76 -26.04
C GLY A 94 -11.74 -9.96 -24.80
N SER A 95 -12.85 -10.33 -24.15
CA SER A 95 -13.34 -9.69 -22.93
C SER A 95 -12.41 -9.93 -21.74
N ILE A 96 -11.87 -11.15 -21.62
CA ILE A 96 -10.89 -11.52 -20.58
C ILE A 96 -9.61 -10.69 -20.73
N LYS A 97 -9.09 -10.56 -21.96
CA LYS A 97 -7.91 -9.72 -22.24
C LYS A 97 -8.15 -8.25 -21.90
N LYS A 98 -9.34 -7.72 -22.20
CA LYS A 98 -9.72 -6.34 -21.84
C LYS A 98 -9.74 -6.14 -20.32
N LEU A 99 -10.38 -7.05 -19.58
CA LEU A 99 -10.42 -7.02 -18.11
C LEU A 99 -9.02 -7.12 -17.49
N ALA A 100 -8.14 -7.95 -18.03
CA ALA A 100 -6.75 -8.05 -17.57
C ALA A 100 -5.98 -6.74 -17.78
N ARG A 101 -6.18 -6.06 -18.92
CA ARG A 101 -5.59 -4.75 -19.20
C ARG A 101 -6.10 -3.67 -18.25
N GLU A 102 -7.41 -3.63 -18.01
CA GLU A 102 -8.04 -2.70 -17.05
C GLU A 102 -7.52 -2.92 -15.64
N ARG A 103 -7.43 -4.18 -15.19
CA ARG A 103 -6.84 -4.55 -13.90
C ARG A 103 -5.42 -4.03 -13.77
N LYS A 104 -4.55 -4.32 -14.74
CA LYS A 104 -3.14 -3.87 -14.75
C LYS A 104 -3.04 -2.35 -14.73
N HIS A 105 -3.94 -1.66 -15.46
CA HIS A 105 -4.00 -0.21 -15.47
C HIS A 105 -4.33 0.38 -14.09
N GLN A 106 -5.30 -0.20 -13.36
CA GLN A 106 -5.64 0.24 -12.01
C GLN A 106 -4.47 0.04 -11.03
N TYR A 107 -3.78 -1.10 -11.09
CA TYR A 107 -2.57 -1.32 -10.28
C TYR A 107 -1.49 -0.27 -10.57
N ARG A 108 -1.28 0.08 -11.85
CA ARG A 108 -0.32 1.13 -12.25
C ARG A 108 -0.70 2.50 -11.68
N ILE A 109 -1.98 2.87 -11.76
CA ILE A 109 -2.47 4.14 -11.19
C ILE A 109 -2.26 4.16 -9.67
N LEU A 110 -2.58 3.06 -8.98
CA LEU A 110 -2.42 2.96 -7.54
C LEU A 110 -0.96 3.14 -7.12
N SER A 111 -0.04 2.45 -7.80
CA SER A 111 1.41 2.59 -7.57
C SER A 111 1.88 4.04 -7.74
N GLN A 112 1.49 4.70 -8.83
CA GLN A 112 1.84 6.11 -9.07
C GLN A 112 1.30 7.05 -7.99
N ARG A 113 0.10 6.80 -7.48
CA ARG A 113 -0.51 7.59 -6.40
C ARG A 113 0.23 7.42 -5.09
N ILE A 114 0.60 6.19 -4.75
CA ILE A 114 1.41 5.88 -3.56
C ILE A 114 2.75 6.61 -3.64
N ASP A 115 3.42 6.57 -4.79
CA ASP A 115 4.72 7.23 -4.93
C ASP A 115 4.62 8.76 -4.86
N ARG A 116 3.54 9.33 -5.42
CA ARG A 116 3.29 10.77 -5.29
C ARG A 116 2.98 11.16 -3.85
N GLU A 117 2.19 10.37 -3.13
CA GLU A 117 1.86 10.61 -1.73
C GLU A 117 3.13 10.60 -0.86
N LYS A 118 4.03 9.62 -1.06
CA LYS A 118 5.35 9.59 -0.39
C LYS A 118 6.16 10.86 -0.64
N LYS A 119 6.22 11.33 -1.90
CA LYS A 119 6.92 12.59 -2.25
C LYS A 119 6.28 13.80 -1.56
N MET A 120 4.96 13.89 -1.58
CA MET A 120 4.21 14.97 -0.93
C MET A 120 4.40 14.97 0.58
N PHE A 121 4.45 13.79 1.21
CA PHE A 121 4.73 13.63 2.62
C PHE A 121 6.10 14.20 3.00
N ILE A 122 7.16 13.83 2.27
CA ILE A 122 8.52 14.36 2.49
C ILE A 122 8.56 15.88 2.33
N ILE A 123 7.89 16.43 1.31
CA ILE A 123 7.83 17.89 1.09
C ILE A 123 7.10 18.58 2.25
N SER A 124 5.99 18.01 2.73
CA SER A 124 5.23 18.56 3.86
C SER A 124 6.10 18.62 5.13
N GLN A 125 6.80 17.52 5.45
CA GLN A 125 7.73 17.47 6.58
C GLN A 125 8.81 18.56 6.46
N LYS A 126 9.45 18.68 5.30
CA LYS A 126 10.47 19.72 5.06
C LYS A 126 9.94 21.14 5.25
N ILE A 127 8.71 21.43 4.82
CA ILE A 127 8.09 22.75 5.01
C ILE A 127 7.77 22.99 6.48
N GLN A 128 7.24 21.99 7.18
CA GLN A 128 6.95 22.10 8.61
C GLN A 128 8.22 22.36 9.42
N THR A 129 9.29 21.57 9.18
CA THR A 129 10.58 21.77 9.84
C THR A 129 11.14 23.18 9.61
N ARG A 130 11.04 23.73 8.39
CA ARG A 130 11.47 25.10 8.10
C ARG A 130 10.66 26.14 8.88
N LYS A 131 9.35 25.97 8.99
CA LYS A 131 8.49 26.85 9.79
C LYS A 131 8.86 26.79 11.28
N ASP A 132 9.05 25.60 11.82
CA ASP A 132 9.42 25.40 13.23
C ASP A 132 10.78 26.03 13.54
N LEU A 133 11.75 25.89 12.64
CA LEU A 133 13.06 26.55 12.76
C LEU A 133 12.94 28.08 12.70
N GLN A 134 12.14 28.64 11.79
CA GLN A 134 11.92 30.09 11.70
C GLN A 134 11.23 30.66 12.96
N LEU A 135 10.25 29.94 13.52
CA LEU A 135 9.58 30.33 14.76
C LEU A 135 10.56 30.31 15.95
N LYS A 136 11.39 29.27 16.04
CA LYS A 136 12.43 29.17 17.08
C LYS A 136 13.54 30.22 16.94
N ALA A 137 13.96 30.55 15.72
CA ALA A 137 14.99 31.56 15.46
C ALA A 137 14.52 32.97 15.84
N LYS A 138 13.23 33.28 15.68
CA LYS A 138 12.65 34.52 16.21
C LYS A 138 12.68 34.59 17.75
N ASN A 139 12.72 33.44 18.41
CA ASN A 139 12.71 33.31 19.87
C ASN A 139 14.11 33.10 20.48
N LYS A 140 15.19 33.04 19.69
CA LYS A 140 16.58 32.97 20.17
C LYS A 140 17.45 33.98 19.41
N LYS A 141 18.04 34.96 20.12
CA LYS A 141 19.18 35.74 19.61
C LYS A 141 20.30 34.76 19.24
N LEU A 142 20.67 34.69 17.97
CA LEU A 142 21.72 33.79 17.48
C LEU A 142 23.10 34.42 17.67
N VAL A 143 23.99 33.71 18.39
CA VAL A 143 25.44 33.87 18.28
C VAL A 143 25.92 32.86 17.23
N GLU A 144 26.66 33.35 16.24
CA GLU A 144 27.06 32.59 15.06
C GLU A 144 28.27 31.71 15.35
N SER A 145 28.21 30.42 14.99
CA SER A 145 29.40 29.60 14.80
C SER A 145 29.24 28.76 13.53
N ARG A 146 30.29 28.83 12.71
CA ARG A 146 30.33 28.38 11.31
C ARG A 146 30.87 26.95 11.29
N ALA A 147 30.07 25.96 10.90
CA ALA A 147 30.59 24.65 10.52
C ALA A 147 29.63 23.93 9.57
N THR A 148 30.16 23.52 8.43
CA THR A 148 29.55 22.65 7.43
C THR A 148 29.36 21.24 8.01
N CYS A 149 28.12 20.84 8.26
CA CYS A 149 27.74 19.47 8.56
C CYS A 149 26.30 19.24 8.08
N TRP A 150 25.97 18.04 7.62
CA TRP A 150 24.57 17.63 7.46
C TRP A 150 23.89 17.71 8.84
N CYS A 151 23.19 18.81 9.10
CA CYS A 151 22.49 19.02 10.36
C CYS A 151 21.25 18.11 10.43
N GLU A 152 21.43 16.92 10.98
CA GLU A 152 20.35 16.21 11.65
C GLU A 152 20.11 16.92 12.98
N ASN A 153 18.92 17.51 13.15
CA ASN A 153 18.60 18.29 14.34
C ASN A 153 18.49 17.34 15.55
N GLN A 154 19.56 17.20 16.33
CA GLN A 154 19.50 16.63 17.67
C GLN A 154 18.64 17.55 18.56
N TRP A 155 17.52 17.01 19.04
CA TRP A 155 16.72 17.65 20.07
C TRP A 155 17.27 17.25 21.44
N ASP A 156 17.67 18.22 22.24
CA ASP A 156 17.96 17.98 23.65
C ASP A 156 16.66 17.63 24.40
N PRO A 157 16.66 16.60 25.26
CA PRO A 157 15.49 16.27 26.07
C PRO A 157 15.16 17.43 27.04
N PRO A 158 13.87 17.63 27.37
CA PRO A 158 13.45 18.71 28.26
C PRO A 158 14.09 18.54 29.64
N SER A 159 14.69 19.62 30.16
CA SER A 159 15.20 19.70 31.52
C SER A 159 14.09 19.35 32.50
N GLN A 160 14.29 18.29 33.28
CA GLN A 160 13.43 17.98 34.41
C GLN A 160 13.52 19.15 35.42
N LYS A 161 12.36 19.67 35.82
CA LYS A 161 12.20 20.54 36.99
C LYS A 161 11.58 19.73 38.10
#